data_AF-A0A8S0FIC1-F1
#
_entry.id   AF-A0A8S0FIC1-F1
#
_cell.length_a   1.000
_cell.length_b   1.000
_cell.length_c   1.000
_cell.angle_alpha   90.00
_cell.angle_beta   90.00
_cell.angle_gamma   90.00
#
_symmetry.space_group_name_H-M   'P 1'
#
loop_
_entity.id
_entity.type
_entity.pdbx_description
1 polymer ?
#
loop_
_entity_poly.entity_id
_entity_poly.type
_entity_poly.pdbx_seq_one_letter_code
_entity_poly.pdbx_strand_id
1 'polypeptide(L)'
;MVPLNIWLEQVEGQQLRDAIEEYGNAIRQLAAANIFPGDMLFKNFGVTRHGRVVFYDYDEICYMTEVNFRDIPPPRYPEDELASEPWYSVSPGDVFPEEFRHWLCADPRIGPLFEEMHADLFRADYWRALQNRIREGHVEDVYAYRRRQRFSVRFV
;
A
#
# COMPACT_ATOMS: atom_id res chain seq x y z
N MET A 1 19.76 6.55 2.95
CA MET A 1 18.41 6.76 2.37
C MET A 1 17.87 8.07 2.91
N VAL A 2 16.92 8.69 2.21
CA VAL A 2 16.17 9.86 2.71
C VAL A 2 14.76 9.36 3.08
N PRO A 3 14.24 9.64 4.29
CA PRO A 3 12.87 9.28 4.64
C PRO A 3 11.87 9.76 3.58
N LEU A 4 10.92 8.91 3.19
CA LEU A 4 10.03 9.18 2.05
C LEU A 4 9.11 10.37 2.33
N ASN A 5 8.67 10.57 3.58
CA ASN A 5 7.94 11.78 3.96
C ASN A 5 8.74 13.07 3.67
N ILE A 6 10.04 13.08 3.99
CA ILE A 6 10.92 14.23 3.71
C ILE A 6 11.14 14.38 2.20
N TRP A 7 11.29 13.27 1.49
CA TRP A 7 11.46 13.28 0.04
C TRP A 7 10.26 13.91 -0.68
N LEU A 8 9.04 13.55 -0.28
CA LEU A 8 7.79 14.04 -0.87
C LEU A 8 7.55 15.54 -0.65
N GLU A 9 8.18 16.15 0.36
CA GLU A 9 8.19 17.60 0.55
C GLU A 9 9.14 18.32 -0.43
N GLN A 10 10.16 17.62 -0.94
CA GLN A 10 11.24 18.21 -1.75
C GLN A 10 11.03 18.05 -3.26
N VAL A 11 10.19 17.11 -3.69
CA VAL A 11 9.99 16.78 -5.10
C VAL A 11 8.63 17.20 -5.62
N GLU A 12 8.57 17.54 -6.91
CA GLU A 12 7.34 17.89 -7.60
C GLU A 12 7.26 17.22 -8.98
N GLY A 13 6.10 17.35 -9.64
CA GLY A 13 5.87 16.90 -11.01
C GLY A 13 6.21 15.41 -11.21
N GLN A 14 7.07 15.11 -12.19
CA GLN A 14 7.41 13.73 -12.54
C GLN A 14 8.15 12.99 -11.41
N GLN A 15 8.96 13.69 -10.61
CA GLN A 15 9.70 13.03 -9.52
C GLN A 15 8.76 12.61 -8.38
N LEU A 16 7.73 13.42 -8.10
CA LEU A 16 6.68 13.04 -7.16
C LEU A 16 5.93 11.79 -7.66
N ARG A 17 5.53 11.80 -8.93
CA ARG A 17 4.88 10.64 -9.56
C ARG A 17 5.72 9.37 -9.49
N ASP A 18 7.00 9.45 -9.84
CA ASP A 18 7.93 8.31 -9.78
C ASP A 18 8.07 7.78 -8.32
N ALA A 19 8.09 8.66 -7.32
CA ALA A 19 8.19 8.26 -5.92
C ALA A 19 6.91 7.56 -5.41
N ILE A 20 5.74 8.06 -5.79
CA ILE A 20 4.45 7.44 -5.43
C ILE A 20 4.30 6.08 -6.13
N GLU A 21 4.69 5.98 -7.40
CA GLU A 21 4.71 4.71 -8.15
C GLU A 21 5.59 3.67 -7.44
N GLU A 22 6.81 4.05 -7.04
CA GLU A 22 7.73 3.15 -6.34
C GLU A 22 7.23 2.76 -4.95
N TYR A 23 6.57 3.66 -4.23
CA TYR A 23 6.01 3.36 -2.90
C TYR A 23 4.88 2.33 -2.99
N GLY A 24 3.91 2.50 -3.88
CA GLY A 24 2.86 1.50 -4.07
C GLY A 24 3.42 0.16 -4.58
N ASN A 25 4.46 0.19 -5.44
CA ASN A 25 5.16 -1.01 -5.86
C ASN A 25 5.88 -1.71 -4.69
N ALA A 26 6.49 -0.96 -3.77
CA ALA A 26 7.16 -1.52 -2.60
C ALA A 26 6.17 -2.28 -1.69
N ILE A 27 4.99 -1.71 -1.45
CA ILE A 27 3.93 -2.40 -0.67
C ILE A 27 3.53 -3.71 -1.34
N ARG A 28 3.30 -3.70 -2.65
CA ARG A 28 2.93 -4.93 -3.39
C ARG A 28 4.01 -5.99 -3.32
N GLN A 29 5.27 -5.59 -3.45
CA GLN A 29 6.40 -6.52 -3.39
C GLN A 29 6.53 -7.15 -1.99
N LEU A 30 6.35 -6.37 -0.93
CA LEU A 30 6.33 -6.89 0.44
C LEU A 30 5.15 -7.85 0.64
N ALA A 31 3.94 -7.43 0.26
CA ALA A 31 2.74 -8.24 0.42
C ALA A 31 2.84 -9.55 -0.37
N ALA A 32 3.38 -9.51 -1.59
CA ALA A 32 3.61 -10.68 -2.42
C ALA A 32 4.68 -11.64 -1.86
N ALA A 33 5.60 -11.11 -1.06
CA ALA A 33 6.57 -11.88 -0.29
C ALA A 33 6.04 -12.35 1.08
N ASN A 34 4.70 -12.35 1.26
CA ASN A 34 4.02 -12.70 2.51
C ASN A 34 4.31 -11.74 3.69
N ILE A 35 4.78 -10.52 3.44
CA ILE A 35 5.04 -9.53 4.49
C ILE A 35 4.00 -8.42 4.44
N PHE A 36 3.23 -8.26 5.51
CA PHE A 36 2.38 -7.10 5.72
C PHE A 36 3.16 -6.05 6.55
N PRO A 37 3.30 -4.80 6.06
CA PRO A 37 4.15 -3.81 6.73
C PRO A 37 3.63 -3.29 8.07
N GLY A 38 2.34 -3.44 8.38
CA GLY A 38 1.74 -2.75 9.54
C GLY A 38 1.57 -1.25 9.26
N ASP A 39 2.31 -0.40 9.95
CA ASP A 39 2.34 1.05 9.73
C ASP A 39 2.94 1.40 8.36
N MET A 40 2.05 1.60 7.39
CA MET A 40 2.39 1.95 6.01
C MET A 40 2.67 3.45 5.80
N LEU A 41 2.75 4.29 6.84
CA LEU A 41 3.01 5.72 6.67
C LEU A 41 4.36 5.99 5.99
N PHE A 42 4.44 7.08 5.21
CA PHE A 42 5.65 7.46 4.47
C PHE A 42 6.91 7.63 5.34
N LYS A 43 6.75 7.94 6.63
CA LYS A 43 7.85 8.06 7.60
C LYS A 43 8.60 6.74 7.86
N ASN A 44 8.03 5.59 7.47
CA ASN A 44 8.63 4.26 7.68
C ASN A 44 9.28 3.70 6.41
N PHE A 45 9.27 4.50 5.34
CA PHE A 45 9.87 4.18 4.05
C PHE A 45 10.99 5.16 3.72
N GLY A 46 11.99 4.70 2.98
CA GLY A 46 13.17 5.45 2.62
C GLY A 46 13.46 5.39 1.13
N VAL A 47 13.94 6.50 0.58
CA VAL A 47 14.34 6.64 -0.81
C VAL A 47 15.86 6.44 -0.93
N THR A 48 16.24 5.54 -1.83
CA THR A 48 17.65 5.27 -2.16
C THR A 48 18.21 6.31 -3.14
N ARG A 49 19.54 6.30 -3.36
CA ARG A 49 20.18 7.18 -4.38
C ARG A 49 19.63 6.98 -5.79
N HIS A 50 19.06 5.81 -6.09
CA HIS A 50 18.47 5.49 -7.38
C HIS A 50 16.95 5.73 -7.44
N GLY A 51 16.38 6.38 -6.42
CA GLY A 51 14.95 6.70 -6.37
C GLY A 51 14.05 5.51 -6.00
N ARG A 52 14.61 4.36 -5.63
CA ARG A 52 13.81 3.22 -5.13
C ARG A 52 13.34 3.46 -3.71
N VAL A 53 12.12 3.00 -3.43
CA VAL A 53 11.52 3.04 -2.09
C VAL A 53 11.77 1.72 -1.35
N VAL A 54 12.20 1.82 -0.09
CA VAL A 54 12.55 0.69 0.77
C VAL A 54 11.92 0.88 2.14
N PHE A 55 11.26 -0.15 2.65
CA PHE A 55 10.69 -0.17 3.99
C PHE A 55 11.78 -0.45 5.04
N TYR A 56 11.72 0.19 6.22
CA TYR A 56 12.77 0.04 7.23
C TYR A 56 12.30 -0.04 8.69
N ASP A 57 11.02 0.22 8.98
CA ASP A 57 10.50 0.09 10.34
C ASP A 57 9.86 -1.30 10.51
N TYR A 58 10.37 -2.12 11.43
CA TYR A 58 10.05 -3.56 11.47
C TYR A 58 9.37 -4.00 12.76
N ASP A 59 8.85 -3.05 13.55
CA ASP A 59 8.17 -3.34 14.81
C ASP A 59 6.74 -3.86 14.62
N GLU A 60 6.01 -3.36 13.61
CA GLU A 60 4.62 -3.73 13.31
C GLU A 60 4.47 -4.75 12.17
N ILE A 61 5.56 -5.33 11.67
CA ILE A 61 5.47 -6.32 10.59
C ILE A 61 4.81 -7.61 11.07
N CYS A 62 3.98 -8.18 10.20
CA CYS A 62 3.43 -9.52 10.38
C CYS A 62 3.34 -10.25 9.06
N TYR A 63 3.07 -11.56 9.11
CA TYR A 63 2.85 -12.29 7.87
C TYR A 63 1.48 -11.93 7.30
N MET A 64 1.41 -11.80 5.97
CA MET A 64 0.14 -11.61 5.27
C MET A 64 -0.86 -12.69 5.67
N THR A 65 -0.44 -13.93 5.88
CA THR A 65 -1.31 -15.05 6.28
C THR A 65 -1.97 -14.92 7.66
N GLU A 66 -1.43 -14.06 8.53
CA GLU A 66 -1.92 -13.82 9.90
C GLU A 66 -2.93 -12.68 9.98
N VAL A 67 -3.00 -11.85 8.93
CA VAL A 67 -3.90 -10.70 8.84
C VAL A 67 -5.30 -11.13 8.40
N ASN A 68 -6.33 -10.48 8.93
CA ASN A 68 -7.71 -10.63 8.48
C ASN A 68 -8.16 -9.39 7.70
N PHE A 69 -8.07 -9.41 6.37
CA PHE A 69 -8.52 -8.30 5.53
C PHE A 69 -10.04 -8.28 5.40
N ARG A 70 -10.64 -7.16 5.80
CA ARG A 70 -12.09 -6.95 5.83
C ARG A 70 -12.47 -5.70 5.05
N ASP A 71 -13.67 -5.71 4.49
CA ASP A 71 -14.32 -4.52 3.95
C ASP A 71 -15.03 -3.78 5.10
N ILE A 72 -15.08 -2.44 5.04
CA ILE A 72 -15.83 -1.66 6.03
C ILE A 72 -17.33 -1.91 5.77
N PRO A 73 -18.11 -2.38 6.76
CA PRO A 73 -19.54 -2.58 6.56
C PRO A 73 -20.24 -1.27 6.19
N PRO A 74 -21.20 -1.29 5.24
CA PRO A 74 -21.98 -0.11 4.92
C PRO A 74 -22.79 0.36 6.14
N PRO A 75 -22.95 1.68 6.36
CA PRO A 75 -23.72 2.20 7.49
C PRO A 75 -25.15 1.66 7.45
N ARG A 76 -25.67 1.25 8.61
CA ARG A 76 -27.02 0.67 8.69
C ARG A 76 -28.08 1.76 8.66
N TYR A 77 -27.74 2.91 9.24
CA TYR A 77 -28.58 4.09 9.37
C TYR A 77 -27.75 5.36 9.09
N PRO A 78 -28.40 6.49 8.73
CA PRO A 78 -27.68 7.75 8.49
C PRO A 78 -26.84 8.24 9.69
N GLU A 79 -27.25 7.91 10.91
CA GLU A 79 -26.54 8.29 12.14
C GLU A 79 -25.18 7.57 12.26
N ASP A 80 -25.06 6.34 11.73
CA ASP A 80 -23.81 5.57 11.74
C ASP A 80 -22.70 6.28 10.93
N GLU A 81 -23.04 7.10 9.92
CA GLU A 81 -22.07 7.88 9.12
C GLU A 81 -21.39 8.99 9.93
N LEU A 82 -22.04 9.45 11.01
CA LEU A 82 -21.57 10.54 11.86
C LEU A 82 -20.98 10.00 13.18
N ALA A 83 -20.95 8.69 13.36
CA ALA A 83 -20.42 8.07 14.56
C ALA A 83 -18.89 8.26 14.63
N SER A 84 -18.40 8.68 15.80
CA SER A 84 -16.95 8.82 16.04
C SER A 84 -16.25 7.49 16.29
N GLU A 85 -17.01 6.44 16.61
CA GLU A 85 -16.50 5.09 16.89
C GLU A 85 -17.15 4.08 15.92
N PRO A 86 -16.43 3.05 15.48
CA PRO A 86 -17.00 1.98 14.66
C PRO A 86 -18.16 1.29 15.39
N TRP A 87 -19.32 1.18 14.74
CA TRP A 87 -20.48 0.45 15.27
C TRP A 87 -20.37 -1.07 15.07
N TYR A 88 -19.36 -1.53 14.32
CA TYR A 88 -19.07 -2.93 14.05
C TYR A 88 -17.90 -3.41 14.91
N SER A 89 -17.90 -4.71 15.24
CA SER A 89 -16.80 -5.30 16.02
C SER A 89 -15.51 -5.38 15.20
N VAL A 90 -14.41 -4.96 15.81
CA VAL A 90 -13.04 -5.06 15.29
C VAL A 90 -12.23 -5.97 16.21
N SER A 91 -11.57 -6.96 15.64
CA SER A 91 -10.68 -7.89 16.36
C SER A 91 -9.22 -7.52 16.12
N PRO A 92 -8.29 -7.88 17.02
CA PRO A 92 -6.86 -7.78 16.74
C PRO A 92 -6.49 -8.52 15.45
N GLY A 93 -5.73 -7.88 14.56
CA GLY A 93 -5.36 -8.43 13.26
C GLY A 93 -6.36 -8.15 12.14
N ASP A 94 -7.51 -7.55 12.43
CA ASP A 94 -8.41 -7.02 11.40
C ASP A 94 -7.77 -5.79 10.74
N VAL A 95 -7.77 -5.78 9.41
CA VAL A 95 -7.25 -4.68 8.60
C VAL A 95 -8.30 -4.26 7.58
N PHE A 96 -8.56 -2.96 7.50
CA PHE A 96 -9.51 -2.34 6.57
C PHE A 96 -8.76 -1.48 5.55
N PRO A 97 -8.42 -2.01 4.35
CA PRO A 97 -7.59 -1.28 3.41
C PRO A 97 -8.16 0.04 2.91
N GLU A 98 -9.48 0.20 2.99
CA GLU A 98 -10.18 1.43 2.64
C GLU A 98 -9.76 2.62 3.52
N GLU A 99 -9.40 2.37 4.79
CA GLU A 99 -8.95 3.40 5.72
C GLU A 99 -7.61 4.01 5.32
N PHE A 100 -6.75 3.26 4.60
CA PHE A 100 -5.44 3.75 4.17
C PHE A 100 -5.53 5.05 3.37
N ARG A 101 -6.65 5.25 2.66
CA ARG A 101 -6.96 6.46 1.91
C ARG A 101 -6.84 7.72 2.77
N HIS A 102 -7.26 7.66 4.03
CA HIS A 102 -7.25 8.84 4.91
C HIS A 102 -5.83 9.39 5.10
N TRP A 103 -4.85 8.51 5.33
CA TRP A 103 -3.47 8.92 5.57
C TRP A 103 -2.65 9.06 4.28
N LEU A 104 -2.85 8.18 3.30
CA LEU A 104 -2.06 8.17 2.05
C LEU A 104 -2.50 9.22 1.04
N CYS A 105 -3.76 9.67 1.09
CA CYS A 105 -4.31 10.66 0.18
C CYS A 105 -4.53 12.04 0.83
N ALA A 106 -3.94 12.29 2.00
CA ALA A 106 -4.11 13.55 2.73
C ALA A 106 -3.56 14.78 1.97
N ASP A 107 -2.41 14.63 1.28
CA ASP A 107 -1.86 15.68 0.43
C ASP A 107 -2.58 15.66 -0.94
N PRO A 108 -3.19 16.77 -1.39
CA PRO A 108 -3.91 16.85 -2.67
C PRO A 108 -3.01 16.61 -3.90
N ARG A 109 -1.68 16.71 -3.75
CA ARG A 109 -0.71 16.37 -4.80
C ARG A 109 -0.48 14.85 -4.90
N ILE A 110 -0.67 14.12 -3.79
CA ILE A 110 -0.39 12.68 -3.69
C ILE A 110 -1.65 11.85 -3.94
N GLY A 111 -2.76 12.23 -3.33
CA GLY A 111 -4.01 11.46 -3.37
C GLY A 111 -4.45 11.07 -4.79
N PRO A 112 -4.52 12.00 -5.76
CA PRO A 112 -4.88 11.69 -7.14
C PRO A 112 -3.91 10.71 -7.83
N LEU A 113 -2.60 10.84 -7.58
CA LEU A 113 -1.58 9.95 -8.16
C LEU A 113 -1.69 8.53 -7.59
N PHE A 114 -1.96 8.43 -6.29
CA PHE A 114 -2.12 7.15 -5.63
C PHE A 114 -3.39 6.44 -6.10
N GLU A 115 -4.50 7.17 -6.27
CA GLU A 115 -5.71 6.64 -6.90
C GLU A 115 -5.46 6.15 -8.33
N GLU A 116 -4.77 6.96 -9.14
CA GLU A 116 -4.51 6.62 -10.53
C GLU A 116 -3.71 5.31 -10.68
N MET A 117 -2.71 5.09 -9.82
CA MET A 117 -1.75 4.00 -9.99
C MET A 117 -1.98 2.81 -9.04
N HIS A 118 -2.65 3.03 -7.91
CA HIS A 118 -2.67 2.10 -6.78
C HIS A 118 -4.01 2.00 -6.06
N ALA A 119 -5.13 2.36 -6.70
CA ALA A 119 -6.47 2.22 -6.14
C ALA A 119 -6.81 0.83 -5.59
N ASP A 120 -6.22 -0.22 -6.15
CA ASP A 120 -6.42 -1.58 -5.67
C ASP A 120 -5.81 -1.86 -4.29
N LEU A 121 -4.81 -1.08 -3.83
CA LEU A 121 -4.32 -1.18 -2.45
C LEU A 121 -5.38 -0.78 -1.42
N PHE A 122 -6.44 -0.06 -1.82
CA PHE A 122 -7.57 0.28 -0.95
C PHE A 122 -8.67 -0.78 -0.93
N ARG A 123 -8.58 -1.84 -1.74
CA ARG A 123 -9.63 -2.86 -1.85
C ARG A 123 -9.24 -4.10 -1.07
N ALA A 124 -10.05 -4.51 -0.09
CA ALA A 124 -9.77 -5.73 0.68
C ALA A 124 -9.67 -6.98 -0.21
N ASP A 125 -10.45 -7.03 -1.29
CA ASP A 125 -10.38 -8.10 -2.30
C ASP A 125 -8.98 -8.31 -2.88
N TYR A 126 -8.21 -7.24 -3.12
CA TYR A 126 -6.84 -7.35 -3.64
C TYR A 126 -5.94 -8.11 -2.66
N TRP A 127 -5.99 -7.72 -1.39
CA TRP A 127 -5.20 -8.32 -0.33
C TRP A 127 -5.63 -9.77 -0.03
N ARG A 128 -6.95 -10.03 -0.02
CA ARG A 128 -7.50 -11.40 0.11
C ARG A 128 -7.05 -12.29 -1.05
N ALA A 129 -7.07 -11.79 -2.28
CA ALA A 129 -6.59 -12.54 -3.45
C ALA A 129 -5.09 -12.88 -3.31
N LEU A 130 -4.27 -11.93 -2.86
CA LEU A 130 -2.84 -12.16 -2.66
C LEU A 130 -2.56 -13.17 -1.55
N GLN A 131 -3.26 -13.09 -0.41
CA GLN A 131 -3.19 -14.10 0.64
C GLN A 131 -3.55 -15.50 0.12
N ASN A 132 -4.59 -15.63 -0.70
CA ASN A 132 -5.01 -16.92 -1.23
C ASN A 132 -3.91 -17.54 -2.10
N ARG A 133 -3.29 -16.76 -2.99
CA ARG A 133 -2.16 -17.21 -3.81
C ARG A 133 -0.96 -17.66 -2.96
N ILE A 134 -0.67 -16.93 -1.88
CA ILE A 134 0.41 -17.29 -0.95
C ILE A 134 0.07 -18.61 -0.24
N ARG A 135 -1.17 -18.78 0.23
CA ARG A 135 -1.64 -20.03 0.86
C ARG A 135 -1.63 -21.22 -0.11
N GLU A 136 -1.84 -20.98 -1.40
CA GLU A 136 -1.70 -21.96 -2.48
C GLU A 136 -0.22 -22.29 -2.80
N GLY A 137 0.74 -21.63 -2.16
CA GLY A 137 2.18 -21.85 -2.35
C GLY A 137 2.76 -21.15 -3.57
N HIS A 138 2.02 -20.24 -4.20
CA HIS A 138 2.51 -19.45 -5.33
C HIS A 138 3.52 -18.40 -4.84
N VAL A 139 4.69 -18.36 -5.48
CA VAL A 139 5.69 -17.31 -5.27
C VAL A 139 5.58 -16.32 -6.42
N GLU A 140 5.22 -15.08 -6.13
CA GLU A 140 5.08 -14.06 -7.17
C GLU A 140 6.42 -13.58 -7.73
N ASP A 141 6.40 -13.19 -9.00
CA ASP A 141 7.57 -12.63 -9.66
C ASP A 141 7.89 -11.24 -9.10
N VAL A 142 9.13 -11.06 -8.63
CA VAL A 142 9.68 -9.76 -8.24
C VAL A 142 10.72 -9.33 -9.27
N TYR A 143 10.44 -8.22 -9.97
CA TYR A 143 11.37 -7.66 -10.95
C TYR A 143 12.17 -6.51 -10.33
N ALA A 144 13.49 -6.66 -10.26
CA ALA A 144 14.42 -5.65 -9.74
C ALA A 144 14.65 -4.47 -10.72
N TYR A 145 13.70 -4.19 -11.60
CA TYR A 145 13.76 -3.14 -12.62
C TYR A 145 12.35 -2.65 -12.99
N ARG A 146 12.25 -1.42 -13.49
CA ARG A 146 10.96 -0.79 -13.84
C ARG A 146 10.22 -1.60 -14.91
N ARG A 147 8.90 -1.76 -14.76
CA ARG A 147 8.05 -2.55 -15.68
C ARG A 147 8.23 -2.16 -17.16
N ARG A 148 8.44 -0.86 -17.45
CA ARG A 148 8.70 -0.33 -18.80
C ARG A 148 9.99 -0.84 -19.47
N GLN A 149 10.91 -1.44 -18.70
CA GLN A 149 12.12 -2.08 -19.23
C GLN A 149 11.90 -3.56 -19.59
N ARG A 150 10.76 -4.16 -19.24
CA ARG A 150 10.44 -5.53 -19.67
C ARG A 150 10.40 -5.58 -21.19
N PHE A 151 11.12 -6.54 -21.77
CA PHE A 151 11.17 -6.72 -23.22
C PHE A 151 9.78 -6.94 -23.82
N SER A 152 8.91 -7.68 -23.13
CA SER A 152 7.52 -7.91 -23.51
C SER A 152 6.62 -6.66 -23.45
N VAL A 153 7.11 -5.53 -22.94
CA VAL A 153 6.39 -4.24 -22.92
C VAL A 153 7.02 -3.25 -23.89
N ARG A 154 8.35 -3.23 -23.97
CA ARG A 154 9.10 -2.25 -24.77
C ARG A 154 9.18 -2.58 -26.26
N PHE A 155 9.12 -3.86 -26.62
CA PHE A 155 9.35 -4.34 -27.99
C PHE A 155 8.13 -5.06 -28.58
N VAL A 156 6.94 -4.76 -28.05
CA VAL A 156 5.64 -5.24 -28.55
C VAL A 156 4.91 -4.07 -29.19
#